data_AF-A0A370BW34-F1
#
_entry.id   AF-A0A370BW34-F1
#
_cell.length_a   1.000
_cell.length_b   1.000
_cell.length_c   1.000
_cell.angle_alpha   90.00
_cell.angle_beta   90.00
_cell.angle_gamma   90.00
#
_symmetry.space_group_name_H-M   'P 1'
#
loop_
_entity.id
_entity.type
_entity.pdbx_description
1 polymer ?
#
loop_
_entity_poly.entity_id
_entity_poly.type
_entity_poly.pdbx_seq_one_letter_code
_entity_poly.pdbx_strand_id
1 'polypeptide(L)'
;MYDFTVHGEANPAVIRVGLPPSSLLKFPPSELPATVPAPVISEPTWNQPFNIPPKLYNQLLDVRVPITIASVYAVTVVLVNRLNKSRGYKPYGFSQTRLFKLFVILHNVFLAIYSAWTFAGMIRAFRSSWPSRDDPNYVAAVADTLCKINGPRGYGNAATYDTTVDQWTFRNPEFSLAAGGVPDPSDLGRLWNEGLAFLGWIFYLSKFYEVLDTVIILAKGKKSSTLQTYHHAGAMMCMWAGIRYVAAPIWIFTLVNSGIHALMYTYYTVTALRIRVPTVIKRSLTTMQITQFVIGSAMAASYLFFSYTLPVGQTAPASPVDTPTVPAGTAGAGLVPWLKKLGFRAAGAEGIAENVGVPEAAAGVRVLHVGPMVTCMDTSGQGFAIWLNVMYLLPLTYLFARFFVRSYLYRKEPGPRQPTQLHAAEKAGMDALRGVSREIRKAVEVNGETSEATEDEAVNKIQALRATKNQQKPAENSPIRTRATAAKQKSRVAGSDADSDSGFSTVSSKKGAKKATKEELQSSTIVVDPKASNPYEVLDRSA
;
A
#
# COMPACT_ATOMS: atom_id res chain seq x y z
N MET A 1 -1.25 -28.71 13.56
CA MET A 1 0.09 -28.63 12.97
C MET A 1 0.11 -29.59 11.80
N TYR A 2 0.69 -29.18 10.67
CA TYR A 2 0.76 -29.98 9.45
C TYR A 2 2.21 -30.09 9.01
N ASP A 3 2.69 -31.32 8.87
CA ASP A 3 4.07 -31.61 8.49
C ASP A 3 4.11 -32.08 7.04
N PHE A 4 5.01 -31.48 6.28
CA PHE A 4 5.29 -31.83 4.89
C PHE A 4 6.70 -32.43 4.85
N THR A 5 6.78 -33.74 4.63
CA THR A 5 8.06 -34.43 4.43
C THR A 5 8.54 -34.18 3.01
N VAL A 6 9.72 -33.57 2.89
CA VAL A 6 10.45 -33.40 1.63
C VAL A 6 11.48 -34.52 1.57
N HIS A 7 11.25 -35.47 0.67
CA HIS A 7 12.18 -36.59 0.46
C HIS A 7 13.38 -36.12 -0.35
N GLY A 8 14.51 -35.87 0.31
CA GLY A 8 15.82 -35.73 -0.31
C GLY A 8 16.58 -37.05 -0.31
N GLU A 9 17.49 -37.25 -1.27
CA GLU A 9 18.23 -38.52 -1.49
C GLU A 9 19.11 -38.96 -0.30
N ALA A 10 19.43 -38.06 0.65
CA ALA A 10 20.35 -38.34 1.75
C ALA A 10 19.71 -38.37 3.15
N ASN A 11 18.66 -37.59 3.42
CA ASN A 11 17.82 -37.60 4.64
C ASN A 11 16.51 -36.83 4.36
N PRO A 12 15.34 -37.22 4.94
CA PRO A 12 14.11 -36.45 4.78
C PRO A 12 14.20 -35.15 5.58
N ALA A 13 13.94 -34.02 4.91
CA ALA A 13 13.71 -32.74 5.58
C ALA A 13 12.20 -32.56 5.82
N VAL A 14 11.82 -31.93 6.92
CA VAL A 14 10.40 -31.67 7.24
C VAL A 14 10.15 -30.18 7.30
N ILE A 15 9.08 -29.72 6.64
CA ILE A 15 8.54 -28.37 6.78
C ILE A 15 7.24 -28.48 7.55
N ARG A 16 7.12 -27.76 8.66
CA ARG A 16 5.94 -27.73 9.53
C ARG A 16 5.23 -26.40 9.42
N VAL A 17 3.92 -26.48 9.29
CA VAL A 17 2.99 -25.36 9.46
C VAL A 17 2.30 -25.52 10.82
N GLY A 18 2.59 -24.61 11.74
CA GLY A 18 2.11 -24.66 13.11
C GLY A 18 1.85 -23.27 13.69
N LEU A 19 1.22 -23.24 14.86
CA LEU A 19 1.06 -21.97 15.58
C LEU A 19 2.45 -21.46 16.02
N PRO A 20 2.72 -20.15 15.92
CA PRO A 20 3.97 -19.57 16.39
C PRO A 20 4.13 -19.81 17.89
N PRO A 21 5.37 -19.97 18.39
CA PRO A 21 5.62 -19.95 19.82
C PRO A 21 5.19 -18.60 20.42
N SER A 22 4.67 -18.64 21.64
CA SER A 22 4.18 -17.43 22.34
C SER A 22 5.28 -16.40 22.58
N SER A 23 6.54 -16.81 22.59
CA SER A 23 7.71 -15.91 22.67
C SER A 23 7.75 -14.87 21.55
N LEU A 24 7.26 -15.20 20.35
CA LEU A 24 7.19 -14.26 19.22
C LEU A 24 6.07 -13.22 19.36
N LEU A 25 5.16 -13.39 20.32
CA LEU A 25 4.04 -12.48 20.61
C LEU A 25 4.34 -11.52 21.78
N LYS A 26 5.54 -11.58 22.35
CA LYS A 26 5.95 -10.72 23.48
C LYS A 26 5.89 -9.25 23.07
N PHE A 27 5.17 -8.44 23.85
CA PHE A 27 5.10 -6.99 23.71
C PHE A 27 5.33 -6.31 25.07
N PRO A 28 6.20 -5.29 25.17
CA PRO A 28 7.06 -4.76 24.11
C PRO A 28 8.08 -5.81 23.62
N PRO A 29 8.47 -5.76 22.33
CA PRO A 29 9.49 -6.67 21.79
C PRO A 29 10.83 -6.45 22.48
N SER A 30 11.67 -7.49 22.48
CA SER A 30 13.06 -7.37 22.94
C SER A 30 13.84 -6.40 22.04
N GLU A 31 14.72 -5.58 22.63
CA GLU A 31 15.61 -4.70 21.87
C GLU A 31 16.76 -5.46 21.20
N LEU A 32 17.08 -6.66 21.69
CA LEU A 32 18.12 -7.50 21.11
C LEU A 32 17.58 -8.45 20.02
N PRO A 33 18.38 -8.76 19.00
CA PRO A 33 19.72 -8.25 18.73
C PRO A 33 19.71 -6.78 18.27
N ALA A 34 20.85 -6.12 18.45
CA ALA A 34 21.11 -4.86 17.76
C ALA A 34 21.06 -5.07 16.24
N THR A 35 20.68 -4.04 15.49
CA THR A 35 20.66 -4.14 14.03
C THR A 35 22.07 -4.33 13.49
N VAL A 36 22.21 -5.25 12.55
CA VAL A 36 23.47 -5.48 11.83
C VAL A 36 23.52 -4.48 10.66
N PRO A 37 24.47 -3.52 10.66
CA PRO A 37 24.60 -2.54 9.58
C PRO A 37 24.97 -3.20 8.25
N ALA A 38 24.83 -2.44 7.15
CA ALA A 38 25.34 -2.87 5.86
C ALA A 38 26.88 -3.09 5.91
N PRO A 39 27.41 -4.08 5.18
CA PRO A 39 28.84 -4.31 5.08
C PRO A 39 29.62 -3.07 4.61
N VAL A 40 30.89 -2.95 4.99
CA VAL A 40 31.79 -1.92 4.43
C VAL A 40 32.51 -2.54 3.24
N ILE A 41 32.32 -1.95 2.05
CA ILE A 41 32.95 -2.41 0.82
C ILE A 41 34.08 -1.47 0.41
N SER A 42 35.13 -2.02 -0.21
CA SER A 42 36.25 -1.23 -0.75
C SER A 42 35.87 -0.49 -2.03
N GLU A 43 35.03 -1.10 -2.86
CA GLU A 43 34.63 -0.58 -4.17
C GLU A 43 33.10 -0.47 -4.30
N PRO A 44 32.57 0.62 -4.86
CA PRO A 44 31.14 0.76 -5.15
C PRO A 44 30.59 -0.37 -6.02
N THR A 45 29.44 -0.92 -5.62
CA THR A 45 28.71 -1.92 -6.40
C THR A 45 27.32 -1.41 -6.78
N TRP A 46 26.63 -2.13 -7.65
CA TRP A 46 25.23 -1.81 -7.99
C TRP A 46 24.32 -1.80 -6.76
N ASN A 47 24.47 -2.78 -5.86
CA ASN A 47 23.62 -2.93 -4.67
C ASN A 47 24.04 -2.00 -3.53
N GLN A 48 25.28 -1.49 -3.56
CA GLN A 48 25.83 -0.58 -2.57
C GLN A 48 26.82 0.39 -3.24
N PRO A 49 26.34 1.54 -3.75
CA PRO A 49 27.20 2.51 -4.42
C PRO A 49 28.10 3.32 -3.47
N PHE A 50 27.84 3.29 -2.17
CA PHE A 50 28.63 3.97 -1.15
C PHE A 50 28.50 3.26 0.20
N ASN A 51 29.42 3.51 1.12
CA ASN A 51 29.35 2.97 2.48
C ASN A 51 28.50 3.85 3.39
N ILE A 52 27.69 3.22 4.24
CA ILE A 52 26.91 3.93 5.26
C ILE A 52 27.68 3.86 6.58
N PRO A 53 27.98 4.99 7.24
CA PRO A 53 28.58 4.98 8.56
C PRO A 53 27.70 4.20 9.56
N PRO A 54 28.20 3.17 10.27
CA PRO A 54 27.40 2.36 11.18
C PRO A 54 26.68 3.17 12.27
N LYS A 55 27.32 4.25 12.73
CA LYS A 55 26.72 5.19 13.69
C LYS A 55 25.47 5.86 13.11
N LEU A 56 25.54 6.35 11.87
CA LEU A 56 24.39 6.97 11.19
C LEU A 56 23.29 5.95 10.91
N TYR A 57 23.69 4.74 10.49
CA TYR A 57 22.77 3.63 10.22
C TYR A 57 21.89 3.35 11.45
N ASN A 58 22.50 3.22 12.62
CA ASN A 58 21.81 2.93 13.88
C ASN A 58 21.06 4.14 14.45
N GLN A 59 21.59 5.36 14.32
CA GLN A 59 20.92 6.57 14.81
C GLN A 59 19.58 6.81 14.10
N LEU A 60 19.53 6.60 12.78
CA LEU A 60 18.26 6.75 12.04
C LEU A 60 17.28 5.61 12.31
N LEU A 61 17.72 4.50 12.89
CA LEU A 61 16.87 3.40 13.35
C LEU A 61 16.43 3.54 14.82
N ASP A 62 16.73 4.67 15.48
CA ASP A 62 16.09 4.98 16.77
C ASP A 62 14.58 5.10 16.56
N VAL A 63 13.79 4.40 17.38
CA VAL A 63 12.33 4.37 17.33
C VAL A 63 11.69 5.77 17.39
N ARG A 64 12.36 6.73 18.02
CA ARG A 64 11.91 8.12 18.13
C ARG A 64 11.85 8.81 16.77
N VAL A 65 12.74 8.45 15.83
CA VAL A 65 12.83 9.07 14.50
C VAL A 65 11.55 8.86 13.68
N PRO A 66 11.13 7.60 13.37
CA PRO A 66 9.94 7.39 12.57
C PRO A 66 8.66 7.83 13.29
N ILE A 67 8.56 7.64 14.61
CA ILE A 67 7.38 8.07 15.38
C ILE A 67 7.23 9.60 15.33
N THR A 68 8.31 10.35 15.56
CA THR A 68 8.27 11.81 15.56
C THR A 68 7.91 12.33 14.17
N ILE A 69 8.59 11.84 13.12
CA ILE A 69 8.35 12.31 11.76
C ILE A 69 6.93 11.95 11.30
N ALA A 70 6.46 10.73 11.54
CA ALA A 70 5.11 10.30 11.19
C ALA A 70 4.03 11.11 11.93
N SER A 71 4.26 11.44 13.20
CA SER A 71 3.34 12.26 14.00
C SER A 71 3.27 13.70 13.50
N VAL A 72 4.44 14.32 13.27
CA VAL A 72 4.52 15.68 12.69
C VAL A 72 3.88 15.72 11.32
N TYR A 73 4.14 14.72 10.47
CA TYR A 73 3.52 14.56 9.17
C TYR A 73 1.99 14.49 9.27
N ALA A 74 1.43 13.59 10.10
CA ALA A 74 0.00 13.41 10.24
C ALA A 74 -0.69 14.69 10.74
N VAL A 75 -0.13 15.34 11.77
CA VAL A 75 -0.66 16.61 12.31
C VAL A 75 -0.61 17.69 11.23
N THR A 76 0.51 17.82 10.52
CA THR A 76 0.66 18.82 9.44
C THR A 76 -0.37 18.61 8.35
N VAL A 77 -0.58 17.37 7.91
CA VAL A 77 -1.58 17.07 6.87
C VAL A 77 -2.99 17.42 7.33
N VAL A 78 -3.35 17.14 8.58
CA VAL A 78 -4.67 17.51 9.14
C VAL A 78 -4.84 19.03 9.18
N LEU A 79 -3.83 19.76 9.66
CA LEU A 79 -3.87 21.23 9.74
C LEU A 79 -3.96 21.86 8.34
N VAL A 80 -3.08 21.46 7.42
CA VAL A 80 -3.06 22.03 6.06
C VAL A 80 -4.32 21.64 5.28
N ASN A 81 -4.89 20.46 5.48
CA ASN A 81 -6.20 20.12 4.91
C ASN A 81 -7.31 21.04 5.44
N ARG A 82 -7.31 21.39 6.73
CA ARG A 82 -8.28 22.35 7.31
C ARG A 82 -8.10 23.75 6.70
N LEU A 83 -6.85 24.20 6.54
CA LEU A 83 -6.54 25.48 5.90
C LEU A 83 -6.94 25.50 4.42
N ASN A 84 -6.67 24.41 3.67
CA ASN A 84 -7.10 24.30 2.29
C ASN A 84 -8.63 24.30 2.19
N LYS A 85 -9.33 23.67 3.14
CA LYS A 85 -10.80 23.71 3.20
C LYS A 85 -11.32 25.12 3.43
N SER A 86 -10.75 25.90 4.36
CA SER A 86 -11.17 27.29 4.60
C SER A 86 -10.88 28.21 3.42
N ARG A 87 -9.83 27.92 2.64
CA ARG A 87 -9.48 28.62 1.39
C ARG A 87 -10.31 28.17 0.17
N GLY A 88 -11.24 27.22 0.33
CA GLY A 88 -12.02 26.67 -0.78
C GLY A 88 -11.19 25.84 -1.77
N TYR A 89 -10.12 25.19 -1.30
CA TYR A 89 -9.23 24.33 -2.09
C TYR A 89 -8.56 25.03 -3.28
N LYS A 90 -8.33 26.35 -3.18
CA LYS A 90 -7.57 27.11 -4.18
C LYS A 90 -6.08 26.70 -4.15
N PRO A 91 -5.44 26.49 -5.31
CA PRO A 91 -4.00 26.18 -5.36
C PRO A 91 -3.17 27.34 -4.78
N TYR A 92 -2.00 27.04 -4.22
CA TYR A 92 -1.08 28.08 -3.74
C TYR A 92 -0.38 28.76 -4.94
N GLY A 93 -0.11 30.06 -4.86
CA GLY A 93 0.50 30.82 -5.98
C GLY A 93 1.81 30.20 -6.48
N PHE A 94 2.69 29.78 -5.56
CA PHE A 94 3.96 29.13 -5.93
C PHE A 94 3.77 27.80 -6.67
N SER A 95 2.67 27.08 -6.42
CA SER A 95 2.38 25.79 -7.08
C SER A 95 2.09 25.92 -8.59
N GLN A 96 1.83 27.13 -9.06
CA GLN A 96 1.55 27.41 -10.47
C GLN A 96 2.81 27.79 -11.26
N THR A 97 3.93 28.03 -10.57
CA THR A 97 5.20 28.44 -11.19
C THR A 97 5.81 27.32 -12.03
N ARG A 98 6.55 27.67 -13.09
CA ARG A 98 7.27 26.69 -13.92
C ARG A 98 8.26 25.86 -13.11
N LEU A 99 8.90 26.48 -12.11
CA LEU A 99 9.82 25.82 -11.20
C LEU A 99 9.13 24.72 -10.40
N PHE A 100 7.94 24.97 -9.84
CA PHE A 100 7.19 23.95 -9.13
C PHE A 100 6.77 22.80 -10.06
N LYS A 101 6.35 23.11 -11.28
CA LYS A 101 5.97 22.09 -12.27
C LYS A 101 7.17 21.21 -12.66
N LEU A 102 8.33 21.82 -12.90
CA LEU A 102 9.58 21.11 -13.16
C LEU A 102 9.98 20.24 -11.96
N PHE A 103 9.87 20.77 -10.74
CA PHE A 103 10.13 20.03 -9.51
C PHE A 103 9.25 18.77 -9.41
N VAL A 104 7.94 18.88 -9.67
CA VAL A 104 7.04 17.70 -9.64
C VAL A 104 7.44 16.64 -10.67
N ILE A 105 7.87 17.05 -11.86
CA ILE A 105 8.34 16.11 -12.89
C ILE A 105 9.63 15.43 -12.42
N LEU A 106 10.63 16.21 -12.01
CA LEU A 106 11.92 15.68 -11.53
C LEU A 106 11.75 14.77 -10.33
N HIS A 107 10.86 15.11 -9.40
CA HIS A 107 10.51 14.30 -8.23
C HIS A 107 9.96 12.93 -8.64
N ASN A 108 8.99 12.88 -9.56
CA ASN A 108 8.42 11.61 -10.03
C ASN A 108 9.45 10.79 -10.83
N VAL A 109 10.27 11.44 -11.67
CA VAL A 109 11.34 10.78 -12.42
C VAL A 109 12.37 10.18 -11.46
N PHE A 110 12.81 10.95 -10.48
CA PHE A 110 13.75 10.50 -9.45
C PHE A 110 13.20 9.27 -8.72
N LEU A 111 11.96 9.33 -8.23
CA LEU A 111 11.35 8.19 -7.54
C LEU A 111 11.15 6.98 -8.45
N ALA A 112 10.83 7.16 -9.72
CA ALA A 112 10.73 6.07 -10.69
C ALA A 112 12.09 5.38 -10.91
N ILE A 113 13.16 6.15 -11.16
CA ILE A 113 14.52 5.62 -11.36
C ILE A 113 15.02 4.95 -10.09
N TYR A 114 14.89 5.62 -8.94
CA TYR A 114 15.28 5.08 -7.64
C TYR A 114 14.58 3.76 -7.32
N SER A 115 13.27 3.69 -7.55
CA SER A 115 12.49 2.48 -7.30
C SER A 115 12.88 1.36 -8.27
N ALA A 116 13.13 1.67 -9.54
CA ALA A 116 13.60 0.68 -10.53
C ALA A 116 15.00 0.15 -10.20
N TRP A 117 15.91 1.04 -9.76
CA TRP A 117 17.25 0.66 -9.30
C TRP A 117 17.19 -0.25 -8.07
N THR A 118 16.36 0.10 -7.09
CA THR A 118 16.13 -0.72 -5.87
C THR A 118 15.56 -2.08 -6.24
N PHE A 119 14.56 -2.13 -7.12
CA PHE A 119 13.95 -3.37 -7.60
C PHE A 119 14.97 -4.28 -8.29
N ALA A 120 15.76 -3.72 -9.23
CA ALA A 120 16.81 -4.44 -9.92
C ALA A 120 17.90 -4.94 -8.97
N GLY A 121 18.31 -4.12 -8.00
CA GLY A 121 19.26 -4.49 -6.97
C GLY A 121 18.75 -5.64 -6.11
N MET A 122 17.49 -5.60 -5.68
CA MET A 122 16.86 -6.69 -4.92
C MET A 122 16.75 -7.98 -5.75
N ILE A 123 16.43 -7.90 -7.05
CA ILE A 123 16.46 -9.09 -7.93
C ILE A 123 17.85 -9.70 -7.97
N ARG A 124 18.91 -8.88 -8.08
CA ARG A 124 20.29 -9.35 -8.08
C ARG A 124 20.65 -10.00 -6.75
N ALA A 125 20.36 -9.35 -5.63
CA ALA A 125 20.60 -9.90 -4.29
C ALA A 125 19.87 -11.23 -4.08
N PHE A 126 18.63 -11.35 -4.57
CA PHE A 126 17.88 -12.60 -4.56
C PHE A 126 18.54 -13.71 -5.35
N ARG A 127 18.98 -13.42 -6.59
CA ARG A 127 19.66 -14.39 -7.43
C ARG A 127 20.97 -14.87 -6.79
N SER A 128 21.73 -13.96 -6.20
CA SER A 128 22.98 -14.29 -5.48
C SER A 128 22.74 -15.07 -4.19
N SER A 129 21.56 -14.94 -3.56
CA SER A 129 21.22 -15.63 -2.32
C SER A 129 20.55 -16.98 -2.52
N TRP A 130 19.90 -17.19 -3.68
CA TRP A 130 19.04 -18.34 -3.92
C TRP A 130 19.83 -19.66 -3.92
N PRO A 131 19.39 -20.73 -3.21
CA PRO A 131 20.16 -21.97 -3.10
C PRO A 131 20.39 -22.66 -4.46
N SER A 132 21.41 -23.53 -4.52
CA SER A 132 21.67 -24.33 -5.73
C SER A 132 20.49 -25.26 -6.01
N ARG A 133 20.11 -25.42 -7.29
CA ARG A 133 19.02 -26.33 -7.68
C ARG A 133 19.37 -27.80 -7.51
N ASP A 134 20.66 -28.10 -7.45
CA ASP A 134 21.18 -29.46 -7.30
C ASP A 134 21.26 -29.89 -5.83
N ASP A 135 20.80 -29.05 -4.88
CA ASP A 135 20.74 -29.40 -3.47
C ASP A 135 19.72 -30.53 -3.24
N PRO A 136 20.13 -31.70 -2.68
CA PRO A 136 19.22 -32.81 -2.40
C PRO A 136 18.03 -32.42 -1.50
N ASN A 137 18.17 -31.36 -0.71
CA ASN A 137 17.14 -30.81 0.17
C ASN A 137 16.68 -29.42 -0.30
N TYR A 138 16.61 -29.18 -1.61
CA TYR A 138 16.32 -27.88 -2.21
C TYR A 138 15.15 -27.13 -1.57
N VAL A 139 14.01 -27.78 -1.29
CA VAL A 139 12.84 -27.10 -0.71
C VAL A 139 13.13 -26.59 0.71
N ALA A 140 13.83 -27.38 1.53
CA ALA A 140 14.24 -26.96 2.87
C ALA A 140 15.35 -25.88 2.81
N ALA A 141 16.27 -25.98 1.84
CA ALA A 141 17.27 -24.96 1.57
C ALA A 141 16.64 -23.61 1.17
N VAL A 142 15.56 -23.64 0.38
CA VAL A 142 14.79 -22.44 0.01
C VAL A 142 14.11 -21.85 1.25
N ALA A 143 13.47 -22.68 2.08
CA ALA A 143 12.88 -22.23 3.34
C ALA A 143 13.92 -21.57 4.25
N ASP A 144 15.08 -22.20 4.42
CA ASP A 144 16.19 -21.69 5.22
C ASP A 144 16.75 -20.38 4.69
N THR A 145 16.93 -20.26 3.37
CA THR A 145 17.41 -19.03 2.71
C THR A 145 16.44 -17.87 2.89
N LEU A 146 15.14 -18.14 2.82
CA LEU A 146 14.11 -17.11 2.98
C LEU A 146 13.94 -16.71 4.45
N CYS A 147 14.01 -17.67 5.37
CA CYS A 147 13.81 -17.44 6.80
C CYS A 147 15.02 -16.80 7.49
N LYS A 148 16.23 -17.23 7.13
CA LYS A 148 17.47 -16.78 7.76
C LYS A 148 18.30 -16.00 6.76
N ILE A 149 18.34 -14.69 6.92
CA ILE A 149 18.92 -13.78 5.94
C ILE A 149 20.38 -13.40 6.22
N ASN A 150 20.95 -13.83 7.35
CA ASN A 150 22.31 -13.48 7.81
C ASN A 150 23.25 -14.69 7.78
N GLY A 151 24.53 -14.44 7.49
CA GLY A 151 25.59 -15.44 7.44
C GLY A 151 25.86 -16.01 6.05
N PRO A 152 26.69 -17.05 5.94
CA PRO A 152 27.09 -17.65 4.67
C PRO A 152 25.98 -18.40 3.95
N ARG A 153 26.15 -18.53 2.63
CA ARG A 153 25.30 -19.34 1.75
C ARG A 153 25.26 -20.82 2.17
N GLY A 154 24.12 -21.45 1.95
CA GLY A 154 23.95 -22.91 2.08
C GLY A 154 23.01 -23.30 3.20
N TYR A 155 22.33 -24.43 3.01
CA TYR A 155 21.31 -24.94 3.92
C TYR A 155 21.89 -25.23 5.31
N GLY A 156 21.40 -24.51 6.33
CA GLY A 156 21.86 -24.62 7.72
C GLY A 156 23.12 -23.84 8.07
N ASN A 157 23.67 -23.06 7.13
CA ASN A 157 24.86 -22.22 7.38
C ASN A 157 24.51 -20.83 7.93
N ALA A 158 23.25 -20.57 8.26
CA ALA A 158 22.82 -19.26 8.72
C ALA A 158 23.39 -18.90 10.08
N ALA A 159 23.70 -17.62 10.26
CA ALA A 159 23.86 -17.03 11.59
C ALA A 159 22.47 -16.79 12.18
N THR A 160 22.21 -17.35 13.37
CA THR A 160 20.93 -17.21 14.07
C THR A 160 21.12 -16.59 15.43
N TYR A 161 20.12 -15.85 15.93
CA TYR A 161 20.19 -15.25 17.25
C TYR A 161 19.52 -16.17 18.28
N ASP A 162 20.27 -16.58 19.29
CA ASP A 162 19.75 -17.36 20.41
C ASP A 162 19.28 -16.41 21.53
N THR A 163 17.97 -16.44 21.79
CA THR A 163 17.32 -15.59 22.81
C THR A 163 17.45 -16.12 24.22
N THR A 164 17.98 -17.33 24.42
CA THR A 164 18.20 -17.90 25.76
C THR A 164 19.51 -17.42 26.37
N VAL A 165 20.52 -17.19 25.53
CA VAL A 165 21.86 -16.70 25.92
C VAL A 165 22.14 -15.28 25.40
N ASP A 166 21.18 -14.67 24.72
CA ASP A 166 21.26 -13.33 24.13
C ASP A 166 22.48 -13.10 23.20
N GLN A 167 22.81 -14.11 22.39
CA GLN A 167 23.97 -14.07 21.48
C GLN A 167 23.65 -14.61 20.08
N TRP A 168 24.35 -14.11 19.08
CA TRP A 168 24.39 -14.77 17.78
C TRP A 168 25.14 -16.10 17.90
N THR A 169 24.76 -17.08 17.08
CA THR A 169 25.37 -18.41 17.05
C THR A 169 25.35 -18.96 15.62
N PHE A 170 26.33 -19.81 15.32
CA PHE A 170 26.30 -20.72 14.18
C PHE A 170 26.01 -22.13 14.69
N ARG A 171 25.13 -22.85 13.98
CA ARG A 171 24.89 -24.28 14.25
C ARG A 171 25.86 -25.16 13.46
N ASN A 172 26.37 -24.66 12.34
CA ASN A 172 27.44 -25.31 11.60
C ASN A 172 28.80 -24.92 12.24
N PRO A 173 29.58 -25.89 12.77
CA PRO A 173 30.87 -25.62 13.41
C PRO A 173 31.95 -25.14 12.43
N GLU A 174 31.72 -25.23 11.11
CA GLU A 174 32.66 -24.73 10.10
C GLU A 174 32.72 -23.20 10.06
N PHE A 175 31.71 -22.50 10.59
CA PHE A 175 31.61 -21.04 10.55
C PHE A 175 31.69 -20.43 11.94
N SER A 176 32.33 -19.26 12.02
CA SER A 176 32.50 -18.48 13.25
C SER A 176 32.00 -17.05 13.07
N LEU A 177 31.50 -16.46 14.14
CA LEU A 177 31.06 -15.05 14.15
C LEU A 177 32.26 -14.10 14.05
N ALA A 178 31.99 -12.88 13.60
CA ALA A 178 33.00 -11.82 13.61
C ALA A 178 33.34 -11.35 15.02
N ALA A 179 34.40 -10.53 15.11
CA ALA A 179 34.77 -9.84 16.34
C ALA A 179 33.57 -9.05 16.90
N GLY A 180 33.19 -9.34 18.15
CA GLY A 180 32.00 -8.77 18.79
C GLY A 180 30.77 -9.69 18.80
N GLY A 181 30.87 -10.92 18.30
CA GLY A 181 29.80 -11.92 18.44
C GLY A 181 28.57 -11.61 17.58
N VAL A 182 28.80 -11.07 16.37
CA VAL A 182 27.76 -10.73 15.38
C VAL A 182 28.05 -11.42 14.04
N PRO A 183 27.06 -11.58 13.15
CA PRO A 183 27.29 -12.12 11.81
C PRO A 183 28.36 -11.33 11.08
N ASP A 184 29.25 -12.01 10.37
CA ASP A 184 30.38 -11.35 9.73
C ASP A 184 29.88 -10.52 8.53
N PRO A 185 30.22 -9.22 8.44
CA PRO A 185 29.86 -8.40 7.29
C PRO A 185 30.43 -8.89 5.95
N SER A 186 31.51 -9.68 5.97
CA SER A 186 32.10 -10.30 4.79
C SER A 186 31.41 -11.61 4.36
N ASP A 187 30.48 -12.14 5.16
CA ASP A 187 29.75 -13.36 4.80
C ASP A 187 28.93 -13.12 3.53
N LEU A 188 29.10 -13.99 2.52
CA LEU A 188 28.44 -13.88 1.22
C LEU A 188 27.34 -14.92 1.03
N GLY A 189 26.39 -14.57 0.16
CA GLY A 189 25.36 -15.44 -0.38
C GLY A 189 24.12 -15.63 0.48
N ARG A 190 23.88 -14.79 1.49
CA ARG A 190 22.55 -14.56 2.06
C ARG A 190 22.09 -13.13 1.88
N LEU A 191 20.77 -12.99 1.89
CA LEU A 191 20.07 -11.82 1.39
C LEU A 191 20.46 -10.51 2.09
N TRP A 192 20.79 -10.56 3.38
CA TRP A 192 21.18 -9.37 4.15
C TRP A 192 22.43 -8.71 3.56
N ASN A 193 23.56 -9.42 3.54
CA ASN A 193 24.84 -8.89 3.04
C ASN A 193 24.86 -8.74 1.52
N GLU A 194 24.13 -9.58 0.77
CA GLU A 194 24.05 -9.48 -0.70
C GLU A 194 23.36 -8.20 -1.20
N GLY A 195 22.59 -7.52 -0.34
CA GLY A 195 22.10 -6.19 -0.64
C GLY A 195 20.94 -5.69 0.22
N LEU A 196 20.21 -6.56 0.93
CA LEU A 196 19.04 -6.12 1.69
C LEU A 196 19.40 -5.18 2.86
N ALA A 197 20.58 -5.35 3.47
CA ALA A 197 21.04 -4.46 4.54
C ALA A 197 21.18 -3.01 4.08
N PHE A 198 21.72 -2.80 2.88
CA PHE A 198 21.89 -1.47 2.27
C PHE A 198 20.61 -0.99 1.58
N LEU A 199 20.09 -1.77 0.62
CA LEU A 199 18.92 -1.40 -0.17
C LEU A 199 17.68 -1.25 0.70
N GLY A 200 17.49 -2.13 1.69
CA GLY A 200 16.39 -2.06 2.64
C GLY A 200 16.47 -0.82 3.54
N TRP A 201 17.67 -0.40 3.94
CA TRP A 201 17.85 0.81 4.75
C TRP A 201 17.65 2.10 3.93
N ILE A 202 18.18 2.16 2.71
CA ILE A 202 17.91 3.29 1.81
C ILE A 202 16.41 3.34 1.44
N PHE A 203 15.77 2.19 1.29
CA PHE A 203 14.32 2.08 1.07
C PHE A 203 13.50 2.50 2.29
N TYR A 204 14.00 2.24 3.50
CA TYR A 204 13.45 2.84 4.71
C TYR A 204 13.51 4.37 4.64
N LEU A 205 14.67 4.94 4.28
CA LEU A 205 14.80 6.40 4.14
C LEU A 205 13.88 6.98 3.06
N SER A 206 13.65 6.24 1.97
CA SER A 206 12.76 6.70 0.89
C SER A 206 11.34 6.98 1.39
N LYS A 207 10.87 6.31 2.46
CA LYS A 207 9.51 6.54 3.00
C LYS A 207 9.34 7.92 3.63
N PHE A 208 10.41 8.50 4.15
CA PHE A 208 10.39 9.90 4.58
C PHE A 208 10.38 10.86 3.39
N TYR A 209 11.13 10.54 2.32
CA TYR A 209 11.15 11.35 1.11
C TYR A 209 9.79 11.34 0.38
N GLU A 210 9.11 10.19 0.34
CA GLU A 210 7.78 10.03 -0.27
C GLU A 210 6.70 10.91 0.38
N VAL A 211 6.93 11.47 1.57
CA VAL A 211 6.05 12.50 2.18
C VAL A 211 5.88 13.72 1.27
N LEU A 212 6.87 14.03 0.43
CA LEU A 212 6.79 15.10 -0.57
C LEU A 212 5.62 14.93 -1.54
N ASP A 213 5.15 13.70 -1.81
CA ASP A 213 3.93 13.47 -2.61
C ASP A 213 2.72 14.15 -1.98
N THR A 214 2.63 14.05 -0.65
CA THR A 214 1.54 14.67 0.11
C THR A 214 1.68 16.19 0.12
N VAL A 215 2.92 16.69 0.25
CA VAL A 215 3.21 18.13 0.19
C VAL A 215 2.79 18.71 -1.17
N ILE A 216 3.11 18.02 -2.28
CA ILE A 216 2.73 18.43 -3.64
C ILE A 216 1.20 18.52 -3.77
N ILE A 217 0.46 17.52 -3.26
CA ILE A 217 -1.01 17.50 -3.32
C ILE A 217 -1.61 18.67 -2.54
N LEU A 218 -1.13 18.90 -1.33
CA LEU A 218 -1.59 20.00 -0.48
C LEU A 218 -1.25 21.36 -1.09
N ALA A 219 -0.06 21.52 -1.68
CA ALA A 219 0.38 22.73 -2.37
C ALA A 219 -0.47 23.04 -3.62
N LYS A 220 -0.98 22.01 -4.30
CA LYS A 220 -1.92 22.16 -5.42
C LYS A 220 -3.35 22.48 -4.96
N GLY A 221 -3.55 22.74 -3.67
CA GLY A 221 -4.86 23.02 -3.09
C GLY A 221 -5.77 21.79 -3.06
N LYS A 222 -5.26 20.58 -3.29
CA LYS A 222 -6.05 19.35 -3.23
C LYS A 222 -6.07 18.80 -1.80
N LYS A 223 -7.13 18.07 -1.46
CA LYS A 223 -7.23 17.37 -0.17
C LYS A 223 -6.31 16.14 -0.19
N SER A 224 -5.37 16.04 0.75
CA SER A 224 -4.68 14.77 1.01
C SER A 224 -5.67 13.79 1.63
N SER A 225 -5.81 12.61 1.03
CA SER A 225 -6.75 11.60 1.49
C SER A 225 -6.27 10.93 2.79
N THR A 226 -7.21 10.43 3.59
CA THR A 226 -6.89 9.60 4.76
C THR A 226 -6.09 8.37 4.34
N LEU A 227 -6.39 7.80 3.15
CA LEU A 227 -5.65 6.68 2.58
C LEU A 227 -4.16 7.00 2.44
N GLN A 228 -3.85 8.14 1.82
CA GLN A 228 -2.47 8.57 1.60
C GLN A 228 -1.75 8.84 2.92
N THR A 229 -2.40 9.58 3.83
CA THR A 229 -1.81 9.92 5.13
C THR A 229 -1.54 8.68 5.98
N TYR A 230 -2.50 7.76 6.04
CA TYR A 230 -2.36 6.50 6.76
C TYR A 230 -1.26 5.61 6.15
N HIS A 231 -1.20 5.55 4.82
CA HIS A 231 -0.19 4.76 4.11
C HIS A 231 1.23 5.26 4.37
N HIS A 232 1.53 6.55 4.16
CA HIS A 232 2.91 7.03 4.36
C HIS A 232 3.34 6.93 5.82
N ALA A 233 2.47 7.27 6.78
CA ALA A 233 2.79 7.15 8.21
C ALA A 233 3.04 5.70 8.64
N GLY A 234 2.17 4.77 8.25
CA GLY A 234 2.32 3.35 8.59
C GLY A 234 3.50 2.70 7.87
N ALA A 235 3.79 3.08 6.63
CA ALA A 235 4.94 2.58 5.88
C ALA A 235 6.27 2.94 6.57
N MET A 236 6.42 4.15 7.11
CA MET A 236 7.62 4.53 7.89
C MET A 236 7.83 3.60 9.09
N MET A 237 6.76 3.29 9.83
CA MET A 237 6.83 2.44 11.02
C MET A 237 7.10 0.97 10.69
N CYS A 238 6.43 0.42 9.67
CA CYS A 238 6.62 -0.97 9.27
C CYS A 238 8.02 -1.20 8.70
N MET A 239 8.52 -0.24 7.90
CA MET A 239 9.83 -0.34 7.30
C MET A 239 10.94 -0.18 8.35
N TRP A 240 10.76 0.71 9.34
CA TRP A 240 11.62 0.80 10.52
C TRP A 240 11.69 -0.54 11.26
N ALA A 241 10.55 -1.13 11.63
CA ALA A 241 10.53 -2.37 12.40
C ALA A 241 11.21 -3.53 11.65
N GLY A 242 10.97 -3.64 10.34
CA GLY A 242 11.58 -4.68 9.52
C GLY A 242 13.10 -4.59 9.45
N ILE A 243 13.67 -3.39 9.28
CA ILE A 243 15.13 -3.19 9.24
C ILE A 243 15.73 -3.26 10.65
N ARG A 244 15.13 -2.58 11.64
CA ARG A 244 15.62 -2.55 13.03
C ARG A 244 15.74 -3.95 13.62
N TYR A 245 14.76 -4.81 13.39
CA TYR A 245 14.74 -6.17 13.91
C TYR A 245 15.27 -7.23 12.93
N VAL A 246 15.81 -6.81 11.79
CA VAL A 246 16.39 -7.72 10.78
C VAL A 246 15.38 -8.82 10.42
N ALA A 247 14.11 -8.43 10.24
CA ALA A 247 13.01 -9.35 10.01
C ALA A 247 13.01 -9.78 8.55
N ALA A 248 13.22 -11.09 8.31
CA ALA A 248 13.30 -11.67 6.97
C ALA A 248 12.25 -11.16 5.96
N PRO A 249 10.93 -11.12 6.24
CA PRO A 249 9.93 -10.73 5.25
C PRO A 249 10.01 -9.26 4.78
N ILE A 250 10.91 -8.44 5.35
CA ILE A 250 11.17 -7.07 4.88
C ILE A 250 11.65 -7.00 3.42
N TRP A 251 12.21 -8.08 2.91
CA TRP A 251 12.56 -8.16 1.49
C TRP A 251 11.34 -8.09 0.58
N ILE A 252 10.17 -8.59 1.01
CA ILE A 252 8.93 -8.59 0.21
C ILE A 252 8.53 -7.13 -0.05
N PHE A 253 8.66 -6.31 0.99
CA PHE A 253 8.44 -4.87 0.90
C PHE A 253 9.46 -4.25 -0.05
N THR A 254 10.75 -4.45 0.21
CA THR A 254 11.80 -3.81 -0.57
C THR A 254 11.76 -4.20 -2.06
N LEU A 255 11.51 -5.47 -2.38
CA LEU A 255 11.44 -5.98 -3.75
C LEU A 255 10.09 -5.63 -4.41
N VAL A 256 8.97 -6.10 -3.88
CA VAL A 256 7.69 -6.01 -4.60
C VAL A 256 7.16 -4.57 -4.59
N ASN A 257 7.31 -3.85 -3.48
CA ASN A 257 6.86 -2.45 -3.41
C ASN A 257 7.70 -1.56 -4.33
N SER A 258 9.04 -1.70 -4.36
CA SER A 258 9.86 -0.90 -5.27
C SER A 258 9.53 -1.16 -6.74
N GLY A 259 9.25 -2.41 -7.14
CA GLY A 259 8.80 -2.72 -8.50
C GLY A 259 7.48 -2.01 -8.86
N ILE A 260 6.49 -2.06 -7.98
CA ILE A 260 5.19 -1.39 -8.22
C ILE A 260 5.33 0.14 -8.13
N HIS A 261 6.16 0.66 -7.24
CA HIS A 261 6.46 2.10 -7.15
C HIS A 261 7.17 2.60 -8.41
N ALA A 262 8.09 1.83 -8.99
CA ALA A 262 8.72 2.19 -10.26
C ALA A 262 7.67 2.38 -11.37
N LEU A 263 6.72 1.44 -11.49
CA LEU A 263 5.62 1.54 -12.46
C LEU A 263 4.66 2.71 -12.14
N MET A 264 4.34 2.91 -10.88
CA MET A 264 3.42 3.95 -10.41
C MET A 264 3.98 5.37 -10.62
N TYR A 265 5.24 5.62 -10.27
CA TYR A 265 5.90 6.91 -10.51
C TYR A 265 6.21 7.14 -11.99
N THR A 266 6.48 6.08 -12.75
CA THR A 266 6.54 6.18 -14.22
C THR A 266 5.19 6.65 -14.77
N TYR A 267 4.08 6.07 -14.31
CA TYR A 267 2.74 6.51 -14.67
C TYR A 267 2.51 7.98 -14.30
N TYR A 268 2.87 8.41 -13.09
CA TYR A 268 2.74 9.82 -12.71
C TYR A 268 3.58 10.76 -13.56
N THR A 269 4.82 10.38 -13.88
CA THR A 269 5.69 11.11 -14.79
C THR A 269 5.05 11.29 -16.17
N VAL A 270 4.59 10.20 -16.78
CA VAL A 270 3.93 10.21 -18.10
C VAL A 270 2.68 11.09 -18.09
N THR A 271 1.88 11.03 -17.01
CA THR A 271 0.70 11.90 -16.88
C THR A 271 1.04 13.37 -16.63
N ALA A 272 2.16 13.66 -15.95
CA ALA A 272 2.65 15.03 -15.76
C ALA A 272 3.14 15.64 -17.09
N LEU A 273 3.65 14.82 -18.00
CA LEU A 273 4.03 15.17 -19.38
C LEU A 273 2.83 15.25 -20.35
N ARG A 274 1.59 15.16 -19.86
CA ARG A 274 0.33 15.17 -20.65
C ARG A 274 0.20 14.02 -21.67
N ILE A 275 0.96 12.95 -21.54
CA ILE A 275 0.81 11.79 -22.41
C ILE A 275 -0.44 11.02 -21.98
N ARG A 276 -1.36 10.77 -22.92
CA ARG A 276 -2.62 10.09 -22.63
C ARG A 276 -2.38 8.62 -22.36
N VAL A 277 -2.51 8.22 -21.10
CA VAL A 277 -2.40 6.82 -20.68
C VAL A 277 -3.77 6.14 -20.75
N PRO A 278 -3.89 4.96 -21.40
CA PRO A 278 -5.11 4.16 -21.40
C PRO A 278 -5.62 3.85 -19.99
N THR A 279 -6.95 3.89 -19.79
CA THR A 279 -7.60 3.56 -18.51
C THR A 279 -7.27 2.14 -18.03
N VAL A 280 -6.98 1.23 -18.95
CA VAL A 280 -6.56 -0.16 -18.64
C VAL A 280 -5.28 -0.16 -17.81
N ILE A 281 -4.27 0.64 -18.18
CA ILE A 281 -3.00 0.73 -17.42
C ILE A 281 -3.24 1.26 -16.02
N LYS A 282 -4.08 2.30 -15.88
CA LYS A 282 -4.46 2.85 -14.56
C LYS A 282 -5.16 1.78 -13.70
N ARG A 283 -6.05 0.98 -14.30
CA ARG A 283 -6.73 -0.12 -13.61
C ARG A 283 -5.73 -1.21 -13.21
N SER A 284 -4.85 -1.63 -14.12
CA SER A 284 -3.84 -2.66 -13.87
C SER A 284 -2.88 -2.25 -12.74
N LEU A 285 -2.44 -0.99 -12.67
CA LEU A 285 -1.62 -0.48 -11.57
C LEU A 285 -2.34 -0.63 -10.23
N THR A 286 -3.61 -0.25 -10.16
CA THR A 286 -4.39 -0.36 -8.93
C THR A 286 -4.62 -1.83 -8.55
N THR A 287 -4.84 -2.71 -9.54
CA THR A 287 -4.94 -4.16 -9.31
C THR A 287 -3.63 -4.71 -8.75
N MET A 288 -2.48 -4.36 -9.33
CA MET A 288 -1.16 -4.80 -8.86
C MET A 288 -0.91 -4.35 -7.40
N GLN A 289 -1.29 -3.11 -7.05
CA GLN A 289 -1.19 -2.61 -5.67
C GLN A 289 -2.04 -3.43 -4.69
N ILE A 290 -3.29 -3.74 -5.04
CA ILE A 290 -4.16 -4.56 -4.18
C ILE A 290 -3.61 -5.98 -4.06
N THR A 291 -3.17 -6.58 -5.17
CA THR A 291 -2.55 -7.91 -5.19
C THR A 291 -1.30 -7.95 -4.32
N GLN A 292 -0.45 -6.91 -4.39
CA GLN A 292 0.71 -6.77 -3.52
C GLN A 292 0.32 -6.78 -2.04
N PHE A 293 -0.71 -6.04 -1.64
CA PHE A 293 -1.11 -6.01 -0.23
C PHE A 293 -1.66 -7.36 0.23
N VAL A 294 -2.51 -8.02 -0.57
CA VAL A 294 -3.09 -9.31 -0.20
C VAL A 294 -2.02 -10.40 -0.14
N ILE A 295 -1.28 -10.61 -1.23
CA ILE A 295 -0.29 -11.67 -1.33
C ILE A 295 0.91 -11.38 -0.44
N GLY A 296 1.40 -10.13 -0.44
CA GLY A 296 2.54 -9.72 0.37
C GLY A 296 2.27 -9.81 1.87
N SER A 297 1.06 -9.43 2.33
CA SER A 297 0.70 -9.61 3.75
C SER A 297 0.59 -11.08 4.13
N ALA A 298 -0.07 -11.90 3.30
CA ALA A 298 -0.21 -13.33 3.57
C ALA A 298 1.16 -14.03 3.58
N MET A 299 2.04 -13.67 2.64
CA MET A 299 3.40 -14.17 2.60
C MET A 299 4.23 -13.70 3.80
N ALA A 300 4.13 -12.44 4.22
CA ALA A 300 4.83 -11.99 5.42
C ALA A 300 4.31 -12.69 6.69
N ALA A 301 2.99 -12.86 6.81
CA ALA A 301 2.37 -13.54 7.94
C ALA A 301 2.80 -15.01 8.04
N SER A 302 2.97 -15.69 6.91
CA SER A 302 3.33 -17.12 6.89
C SER A 302 4.68 -17.42 7.54
N TYR A 303 5.60 -16.46 7.60
CA TYR A 303 6.89 -16.59 8.31
C TYR A 303 6.70 -16.88 9.81
N LEU A 304 5.57 -16.49 10.42
CA LEU A 304 5.29 -16.83 11.81
C LEU A 304 4.87 -18.29 11.99
N PHE A 305 4.34 -18.92 10.95
CA PHE A 305 3.73 -20.25 11.03
C PHE A 305 4.63 -21.35 10.46
N PHE A 306 5.69 -20.99 9.74
CA PHE A 306 6.63 -21.95 9.17
C PHE A 306 7.77 -22.31 10.12
N SER A 307 8.06 -23.60 10.18
CA SER A 307 9.25 -24.18 10.80
C SER A 307 9.82 -25.23 9.85
N TYR A 308 11.12 -25.50 9.91
CA TYR A 308 11.78 -26.48 9.05
C TYR A 308 12.93 -27.15 9.79
N THR A 309 13.29 -28.36 9.36
CA THR A 309 14.43 -29.11 9.92
C THR A 309 15.74 -28.59 9.36
N LEU A 310 16.83 -28.74 10.10
CA LEU A 310 18.20 -28.49 9.61
C LEU A 310 18.90 -29.79 9.17
N PRO A 311 20.07 -29.72 8.50
CA PRO A 311 20.88 -30.90 8.20
C PRO A 311 21.36 -31.64 9.46
N VAL A 312 21.54 -32.96 9.36
CA VAL A 312 22.11 -33.81 10.42
C VAL A 312 23.61 -33.55 10.55
N GLY A 313 24.12 -33.44 11.79
CA GLY A 313 25.55 -33.20 12.07
C GLY A 313 25.87 -31.78 12.51
N GLN A 314 24.89 -30.87 12.47
CA GLN A 314 24.97 -29.55 13.10
C GLN A 314 24.41 -29.66 14.52
N THR A 315 25.30 -29.83 15.51
CA THR A 315 24.88 -29.94 16.91
C THR A 315 24.27 -28.62 17.38
N ALA A 316 23.03 -28.66 17.85
CA ALA A 316 22.49 -27.57 18.66
C ALA A 316 23.38 -27.37 19.91
N PRO A 317 23.50 -26.14 20.47
CA PRO A 317 24.07 -26.00 21.79
C PRO A 317 23.22 -26.83 22.76
N ALA A 318 23.83 -27.86 23.33
CA ALA A 318 23.23 -28.60 24.43
C ALA A 318 23.09 -27.65 25.62
N SER A 319 21.95 -27.70 26.30
CA SER A 319 21.80 -27.08 27.62
C SER A 319 22.97 -27.52 28.53
N PRO A 320 23.50 -26.65 29.40
CA PRO A 320 24.66 -27.00 30.20
C PRO A 320 24.28 -28.14 31.16
N VAL A 321 24.88 -29.30 30.93
CA VAL A 321 24.98 -30.36 31.93
C VAL A 321 26.44 -30.35 32.37
N ASP A 322 26.63 -30.01 33.65
CA ASP A 322 27.93 -29.97 34.32
C ASP A 322 28.70 -31.27 34.10
N THR A 323 29.86 -31.19 33.45
CA THR A 323 30.94 -32.18 33.63
C THR A 323 32.31 -31.52 33.46
N PRO A 324 33.34 -31.99 34.19
CA PRO A 324 34.49 -31.19 34.55
C PRO A 324 35.56 -31.09 33.45
N THR A 325 36.26 -29.97 33.49
CA THR A 325 37.36 -29.52 32.65
C THR A 325 38.61 -30.39 32.79
N VAL A 326 39.25 -30.72 31.66
CA VAL A 326 40.66 -31.20 31.57
C VAL A 326 41.41 -30.22 30.64
N PRO A 327 42.65 -29.79 30.95
CA PRO A 327 43.28 -28.66 30.27
C PRO A 327 43.82 -29.04 28.88
N ALA A 328 43.63 -28.13 27.92
CA ALA A 328 44.15 -28.24 26.56
C ALA A 328 45.66 -27.96 26.50
N GLY A 329 46.41 -28.88 25.90
CA GLY A 329 47.80 -28.70 25.51
C GLY A 329 47.95 -27.90 24.20
N THR A 330 49.06 -27.18 24.10
CA THR A 330 49.50 -26.23 23.07
C THR A 330 49.43 -26.74 21.61
N ALA A 331 48.77 -25.97 20.73
CA ALA A 331 48.68 -26.22 19.28
C ALA A 331 49.95 -25.81 18.52
N GLY A 332 50.50 -26.72 17.71
CA GLY A 332 51.53 -26.44 16.71
C GLY A 332 50.92 -26.13 15.34
N ALA A 333 51.44 -25.10 14.67
CA ALA A 333 51.03 -24.66 13.33
C ALA A 333 51.31 -25.74 12.26
N GLY A 334 50.26 -26.28 11.64
CA GLY A 334 50.33 -27.30 10.60
C GLY A 334 50.19 -26.76 9.17
N LEU A 335 50.82 -27.47 8.21
CA LEU A 335 50.87 -27.21 6.77
C LEU A 335 49.50 -27.31 6.04
N VAL A 336 48.51 -27.97 6.66
CA VAL A 336 47.21 -28.32 6.08
C VAL A 336 46.25 -27.11 5.96
N PRO A 337 46.10 -26.25 7.00
CA PRO A 337 45.41 -24.96 6.88
C PRO A 337 45.91 -24.08 5.73
N TRP A 338 47.22 -24.08 5.48
CA TRP A 338 47.84 -23.26 4.43
C TRP A 338 47.48 -23.75 3.02
N LEU A 339 47.49 -25.06 2.78
CA LEU A 339 47.12 -25.65 1.48
C LEU A 339 45.64 -25.43 1.13
N LYS A 340 44.73 -25.55 2.11
CA LYS A 340 43.29 -25.25 1.90
C LYS A 340 43.06 -23.77 1.57
N LYS A 341 43.77 -22.87 2.26
CA LYS A 341 43.74 -21.42 1.98
C LYS A 341 44.20 -21.08 0.56
N LEU A 342 45.19 -21.81 0.05
CA LEU A 342 45.67 -21.66 -1.33
C LEU A 342 44.69 -22.19 -2.38
N GLY A 343 43.99 -23.30 -2.07
CA GLY A 343 42.94 -23.87 -2.93
C GLY A 343 41.73 -22.94 -3.07
N PHE A 344 41.26 -22.33 -1.97
CA PHE A 344 40.14 -21.39 -2.03
C PHE A 344 40.50 -20.07 -2.73
N ARG A 345 41.76 -19.61 -2.63
CA ARG A 345 42.26 -18.47 -3.43
C ARG A 345 42.34 -18.78 -4.92
N ALA A 346 42.78 -19.97 -5.30
CA ALA A 346 42.85 -20.38 -6.70
C ALA A 346 41.46 -20.53 -7.36
N ALA A 347 40.40 -20.73 -6.57
CA ALA A 347 39.02 -20.84 -7.05
C ALA A 347 38.25 -19.49 -7.09
N GLY A 348 38.90 -18.35 -6.81
CA GLY A 348 38.25 -17.03 -6.79
C GLY A 348 37.32 -16.79 -5.60
N ALA A 349 37.42 -17.62 -4.55
CA ALA A 349 36.60 -17.57 -3.35
C ALA A 349 37.36 -16.90 -2.19
N GLU A 350 37.80 -15.65 -2.40
CA GLU A 350 38.69 -14.94 -1.46
C GLU A 350 38.08 -14.74 -0.06
N GLY A 351 36.75 -14.67 0.06
CA GLY A 351 36.04 -14.57 1.35
C GLY A 351 35.87 -15.89 2.12
N ILE A 352 35.98 -17.05 1.46
CA ILE A 352 35.85 -18.38 2.13
C ILE A 352 37.17 -18.77 2.80
N ALA A 353 38.28 -18.15 2.40
CA ALA A 353 39.63 -18.54 2.80
C ALA A 353 40.06 -18.03 4.19
N GLU A 354 39.31 -17.13 4.83
CA GLU A 354 39.68 -16.55 6.14
C GLU A 354 39.11 -17.30 7.35
N ASN A 355 38.02 -18.06 7.20
CA ASN A 355 37.32 -18.68 8.33
C ASN A 355 37.12 -20.20 8.15
N VAL A 356 38.22 -20.98 8.16
CA VAL A 356 38.15 -22.46 8.13
C VAL A 356 38.71 -23.04 9.43
N GLY A 357 37.83 -23.51 10.31
CA GLY A 357 38.17 -24.38 11.44
C GLY A 357 38.22 -25.86 11.05
N VAL A 358 38.94 -26.69 11.80
CA VAL A 358 39.06 -28.15 11.59
C VAL A 358 38.05 -28.90 12.46
N PRO A 359 37.23 -29.83 11.93
CA PRO A 359 36.58 -30.86 12.73
C PRO A 359 37.27 -32.22 12.58
N GLU A 360 37.48 -32.90 13.71
CA GLU A 360 37.90 -34.29 13.80
C GLU A 360 36.65 -35.19 13.84
N ALA A 361 36.48 -36.09 12.88
CA ALA A 361 35.28 -36.91 12.73
C ALA A 361 35.51 -38.35 13.19
N ALA A 362 34.71 -38.83 14.15
CA ALA A 362 34.56 -40.25 14.47
C ALA A 362 33.31 -40.82 13.81
N ALA A 363 33.46 -41.92 13.07
CA ALA A 363 32.39 -42.58 12.33
C ALA A 363 31.61 -43.58 13.21
N GLY A 364 30.27 -43.48 13.21
CA GLY A 364 29.36 -44.46 13.82
C GLY A 364 27.99 -44.50 13.14
N VAL A 365 27.51 -45.72 12.88
CA VAL A 365 26.15 -46.20 12.50
C VAL A 365 25.12 -45.17 11.99
N ARG A 366 24.73 -45.29 10.70
CA ARG A 366 23.71 -44.43 10.04
C ARG A 366 22.28 -44.83 10.43
N VAL A 367 21.77 -44.26 11.51
CA VAL A 367 20.33 -44.05 11.70
C VAL A 367 19.96 -42.76 10.93
N LEU A 368 18.96 -42.81 10.05
CA LEU A 368 18.38 -41.65 9.36
C LEU A 368 17.85 -40.65 10.40
N HIS A 369 18.69 -39.73 10.83
CA HIS A 369 18.30 -38.69 11.77
C HIS A 369 17.62 -37.56 10.98
N VAL A 370 16.51 -37.05 11.49
CA VAL A 370 15.97 -35.77 11.07
C VAL A 370 16.69 -34.72 11.93
N GLY A 371 17.30 -33.70 11.32
CA GLY A 371 17.98 -32.66 12.08
C GLY A 371 17.02 -31.79 12.90
N PRO A 372 17.54 -30.93 13.79
CA PRO A 372 16.71 -30.16 14.71
C PRO A 372 15.72 -29.27 13.97
N MET A 373 14.50 -29.19 14.49
CA MET A 373 13.46 -28.31 13.97
C MET A 373 13.68 -26.87 14.43
N VAL A 374 13.65 -25.92 13.51
CA VAL A 374 13.80 -24.48 13.81
C VAL A 374 12.63 -23.68 13.28
N THR A 375 12.27 -22.62 14.00
CA THR A 375 11.27 -21.65 13.54
C THR A 375 11.90 -20.70 12.53
N CYS A 376 11.07 -20.19 11.62
CA CYS A 376 11.55 -19.22 10.63
C CYS A 376 12.08 -17.95 11.31
N MET A 377 11.39 -17.45 12.35
CA MET A 377 11.81 -16.29 13.14
C MET A 377 12.30 -16.68 14.53
N ASP A 378 13.33 -15.98 15.01
CA ASP A 378 14.05 -16.31 16.23
C ASP A 378 13.69 -15.37 17.39
N THR A 379 13.31 -14.13 17.10
CA THR A 379 13.19 -13.08 18.12
C THR A 379 11.79 -12.46 18.17
N SER A 380 11.40 -11.99 19.36
CA SER A 380 10.15 -11.23 19.55
C SER A 380 10.11 -9.95 18.72
N GLY A 381 11.27 -9.32 18.45
CA GLY A 381 11.37 -8.16 17.56
C GLY A 381 11.02 -8.47 16.11
N GLN A 382 11.52 -9.59 15.58
CA GLN A 382 11.15 -10.07 14.24
C GLN A 382 9.64 -10.38 14.17
N GLY A 383 9.11 -11.06 15.20
CA GLY A 383 7.68 -11.32 15.33
C GLY A 383 6.85 -10.02 15.34
N PHE A 384 7.24 -9.05 16.16
CA PHE A 384 6.61 -7.73 16.23
C PHE A 384 6.62 -6.99 14.88
N ALA A 385 7.72 -7.03 14.13
CA ALA A 385 7.79 -6.41 12.81
C ALA A 385 6.75 -7.00 11.84
N ILE A 386 6.54 -8.32 11.88
CA ILE A 386 5.52 -8.99 11.08
C ILE A 386 4.11 -8.60 11.53
N TRP A 387 3.83 -8.64 12.84
CA TRP A 387 2.52 -8.28 13.37
C TRP A 387 2.14 -6.83 13.09
N LEU A 388 3.07 -5.89 13.32
CA LEU A 388 2.89 -4.48 13.00
C LEU A 388 2.52 -4.32 11.54
N ASN A 389 3.25 -5.01 10.66
CA ASN A 389 3.03 -4.96 9.24
C ASN A 389 1.65 -5.51 8.81
N VAL A 390 1.26 -6.69 9.32
CA VAL A 390 -0.04 -7.31 9.01
C VAL A 390 -1.20 -6.45 9.53
N MET A 391 -1.10 -5.94 10.77
CA MET A 391 -2.12 -5.08 11.37
C MET A 391 -2.28 -3.75 10.64
N TYR A 392 -1.20 -3.20 10.12
CA TYR A 392 -1.21 -2.00 9.28
C TYR A 392 -1.80 -2.25 7.89
N LEU A 393 -1.39 -3.34 7.22
CA LEU A 393 -1.82 -3.61 5.85
C LEU A 393 -3.29 -4.04 5.74
N LEU A 394 -3.88 -4.65 6.77
CA LEU A 394 -5.27 -5.10 6.74
C LEU A 394 -6.29 -3.96 6.47
N PRO A 395 -6.33 -2.87 7.26
CA PRO A 395 -7.23 -1.74 6.98
C PRO A 395 -6.86 -1.03 5.67
N LEU A 396 -5.57 -0.97 5.32
CA LEU A 396 -5.13 -0.37 4.06
C LEU A 396 -5.66 -1.14 2.84
N THR A 397 -5.58 -2.48 2.90
CA THR A 397 -6.11 -3.38 1.87
C THR A 397 -7.61 -3.18 1.70
N TYR A 398 -8.34 -3.10 2.80
CA TYR A 398 -9.77 -2.79 2.78
C TYR A 398 -10.07 -1.44 2.11
N LEU A 399 -9.34 -0.38 2.46
CA LEU A 399 -9.55 0.94 1.89
C LEU A 399 -9.26 0.97 0.37
N PHE A 400 -8.20 0.29 -0.09
CA PHE A 400 -7.87 0.17 -1.51
C PHE A 400 -8.89 -0.68 -2.28
N ALA A 401 -9.30 -1.81 -1.74
CA ALA A 401 -10.33 -2.66 -2.34
C ALA A 401 -11.66 -1.88 -2.48
N ARG A 402 -12.06 -1.16 -1.43
CA ARG A 402 -13.25 -0.29 -1.45
C ARG A 402 -13.12 0.81 -2.51
N PHE A 403 -11.96 1.45 -2.63
CA PHE A 403 -11.69 2.44 -3.66
C PHE A 403 -11.82 1.83 -5.06
N PHE A 404 -11.20 0.67 -5.30
CA PHE A 404 -11.22 -0.01 -6.60
C PHE A 404 -12.64 -0.42 -7.02
N VAL A 405 -13.38 -1.05 -6.12
CA VAL A 405 -14.78 -1.45 -6.34
C VAL A 405 -15.62 -0.23 -6.74
N ARG A 406 -15.48 0.88 -6.02
CA ARG A 406 -16.21 2.13 -6.31
C ARG A 406 -15.78 2.80 -7.61
N SER A 407 -14.50 2.75 -7.95
CA SER A 407 -13.94 3.45 -9.12
C SER A 407 -14.07 2.67 -10.42
N TYR A 408 -14.07 1.34 -10.38
CA TYR A 408 -13.98 0.50 -11.58
C TYR A 408 -15.14 -0.49 -11.77
N LEU A 409 -15.76 -0.99 -10.69
CA LEU A 409 -16.82 -2.00 -10.79
C LEU A 409 -18.22 -1.36 -10.71
N TYR A 410 -18.41 -0.40 -9.82
CA TYR A 410 -19.67 0.35 -9.69
C TYR A 410 -19.74 1.61 -10.55
N ARG A 411 -18.92 1.71 -11.60
CA ARG A 411 -19.14 2.72 -12.62
C ARG A 411 -20.43 2.32 -13.36
N LYS A 412 -21.57 2.78 -12.85
CA LYS A 412 -22.77 2.91 -13.66
C LYS A 412 -22.30 3.55 -14.95
N GLU A 413 -22.54 2.89 -16.08
CA GLU A 413 -22.60 3.60 -17.36
C GLU A 413 -23.42 4.87 -17.12
N PRO A 414 -23.14 6.00 -17.79
CA PRO A 414 -24.06 7.11 -17.75
C PRO A 414 -25.38 6.62 -18.35
N GLY A 415 -26.22 6.01 -17.53
CA GLY A 415 -27.63 5.84 -17.81
C GLY A 415 -28.18 7.22 -18.13
N PRO A 416 -29.22 7.29 -18.98
CA PRO A 416 -29.76 8.57 -19.45
C PRO A 416 -29.91 9.49 -18.24
N ARG A 417 -29.23 10.65 -18.31
CA ARG A 417 -29.07 11.64 -17.24
C ARG A 417 -30.26 11.57 -16.30
N GLN A 418 -30.07 11.11 -15.06
CA GLN A 418 -31.05 11.38 -14.02
C GLN A 418 -31.24 12.90 -14.01
N PRO A 419 -32.47 13.40 -14.16
CA PRO A 419 -32.70 14.83 -14.20
C PRO A 419 -32.16 15.40 -12.89
N THR A 420 -31.24 16.36 -13.02
CA THR A 420 -30.73 17.14 -11.91
C THR A 420 -31.92 17.66 -11.10
N GLN A 421 -31.78 17.83 -9.79
CA GLN A 421 -32.86 18.39 -8.94
C GLN A 421 -33.38 19.76 -9.46
N LEU A 422 -32.60 20.42 -10.32
CA LEU A 422 -32.99 21.57 -11.12
C LEU A 422 -34.13 21.28 -12.11
N HIS A 423 -34.14 20.14 -12.82
CA HIS A 423 -35.23 19.75 -13.72
C HIS A 423 -36.46 19.24 -12.96
N ALA A 424 -36.30 18.63 -11.78
CA ALA A 424 -37.44 18.29 -10.92
C ALA A 424 -38.09 19.55 -10.32
N ALA A 425 -37.29 20.55 -9.94
CA ALA A 425 -37.77 21.85 -9.48
C ALA A 425 -38.34 22.72 -10.61
N GLU A 426 -37.77 22.67 -11.81
CA GLU A 426 -38.28 23.33 -13.01
C GLU A 426 -39.58 22.70 -13.50
N LYS A 427 -39.69 21.37 -13.45
CA LYS A 427 -40.94 20.66 -13.77
C LYS A 427 -42.01 20.90 -12.71
N ALA A 428 -41.67 20.86 -11.42
CA ALA A 428 -42.59 21.22 -10.33
C ALA A 428 -42.99 22.71 -10.40
N GLY A 429 -42.08 23.59 -10.81
CA GLY A 429 -42.33 25.01 -11.02
C GLY A 429 -43.22 25.28 -12.24
N MET A 430 -43.01 24.59 -13.36
CA MET A 430 -43.88 24.67 -14.54
C MET A 430 -45.27 24.07 -14.27
N ASP A 431 -45.36 22.98 -13.49
CA ASP A 431 -46.64 22.38 -13.11
C ASP A 431 -47.40 23.28 -12.12
N ALA A 432 -46.69 24.00 -11.23
CA ALA A 432 -47.29 25.05 -10.39
C ALA A 432 -47.75 26.27 -11.21
N LEU A 433 -46.98 26.71 -12.22
CA LEU A 433 -47.39 27.78 -13.15
C LEU A 433 -48.60 27.40 -14.00
N ARG A 434 -48.70 26.13 -14.42
CA ARG A 434 -49.88 25.58 -15.11
C ARG A 434 -51.08 25.36 -14.20
N GLY A 435 -50.86 25.19 -12.89
CA GLY A 435 -51.91 25.23 -11.87
C GLY A 435 -52.47 26.64 -11.72
N VAL A 436 -51.59 27.62 -11.53
CA VAL A 436 -51.95 29.05 -11.41
C VAL A 436 -52.63 29.59 -12.67
N SER A 437 -52.18 29.21 -13.87
CA SER A 437 -52.86 29.61 -15.12
C SER A 437 -54.27 29.02 -15.26
N ARG A 438 -54.52 27.85 -14.66
CA ARG A 438 -55.84 27.22 -14.57
C ARG A 438 -56.72 27.90 -13.53
N GLU A 439 -56.17 28.26 -12.37
CA GLU A 439 -56.86 29.05 -11.35
C GLU A 439 -57.20 30.46 -11.86
N ILE A 440 -56.32 31.11 -12.62
CA ILE A 440 -56.57 32.42 -13.23
C ILE A 440 -57.64 32.31 -14.30
N ARG A 441 -57.61 31.28 -15.17
CA ARG A 441 -58.68 31.04 -16.14
C ARG A 441 -60.01 30.76 -15.44
N LYS A 442 -60.00 30.00 -14.34
CA LYS A 442 -61.18 29.71 -13.53
C LYS A 442 -61.67 30.92 -12.73
N ALA A 443 -60.79 31.82 -12.30
CA ALA A 443 -61.15 33.08 -11.62
C ALA A 443 -61.68 34.14 -12.61
N VAL A 444 -61.19 34.14 -13.85
CA VAL A 444 -61.75 34.95 -14.96
C VAL A 444 -63.11 34.42 -15.41
N GLU A 445 -63.34 33.10 -15.33
CA GLU A 445 -64.65 32.47 -15.58
C GLU A 445 -65.64 32.64 -14.41
N VAL A 446 -65.18 32.98 -13.19
CA VAL A 446 -66.03 33.09 -11.98
C VAL A 446 -66.30 34.53 -11.56
N ASN A 447 -65.49 35.52 -11.98
CA ASN A 447 -65.72 36.95 -11.71
C ASN A 447 -66.35 37.71 -12.90
N GLY A 448 -66.91 36.98 -13.87
CA GLY A 448 -67.54 37.52 -15.07
C GLY A 448 -69.07 37.58 -14.99
N GLU A 449 -69.67 37.90 -13.84
CA GLU A 449 -71.09 38.27 -13.76
C GLU A 449 -71.30 39.45 -12.80
N THR A 450 -72.06 40.44 -13.28
CA THR A 450 -72.62 41.63 -12.59
C THR A 450 -71.72 42.87 -12.42
N SER A 451 -71.71 43.76 -13.42
CA SER A 451 -72.51 45.01 -13.39
C SER A 451 -72.33 45.79 -14.69
N GLU A 452 -73.46 46.27 -15.23
CA GLU A 452 -73.66 46.93 -16.51
C GLU A 452 -72.88 48.24 -16.67
N ALA A 453 -72.30 48.48 -17.85
CA ALA A 453 -72.37 49.76 -18.59
C ALA A 453 -71.66 49.69 -19.98
N THR A 454 -72.49 49.63 -21.02
CA THR A 454 -72.35 50.17 -22.39
C THR A 454 -71.29 49.63 -23.38
N GLU A 455 -71.80 49.34 -24.59
CA GLU A 455 -71.26 48.46 -25.63
C GLU A 455 -70.34 49.11 -26.70
N ASP A 456 -69.84 50.34 -26.52
CA ASP A 456 -69.20 51.07 -27.64
C ASP A 456 -67.65 51.14 -27.65
N GLU A 457 -66.92 50.58 -26.67
CA GLU A 457 -65.45 50.72 -26.60
C GLU A 457 -64.63 49.44 -26.94
N ALA A 458 -65.25 48.26 -26.92
CA ALA A 458 -64.55 46.99 -27.13
C ALA A 458 -64.40 46.59 -28.62
N VAL A 459 -65.30 47.04 -29.49
CA VAL A 459 -65.32 46.68 -30.92
C VAL A 459 -64.16 47.33 -31.69
N ASN A 460 -63.72 48.53 -31.29
CA ASN A 460 -62.64 49.27 -31.97
C ASN A 460 -61.23 48.71 -31.69
N LYS A 461 -61.02 48.00 -30.56
CA LYS A 461 -59.68 47.50 -30.18
C LYS A 461 -59.35 46.13 -30.80
N ILE A 462 -60.37 45.33 -31.12
CA ILE A 462 -60.20 43.98 -31.70
C ILE A 462 -59.95 44.05 -33.22
N GLN A 463 -60.44 45.08 -33.91
CA GLN A 463 -60.12 45.32 -35.32
C GLN A 463 -58.68 45.84 -35.53
N ALA A 464 -58.11 46.55 -34.55
CA ALA A 464 -56.72 47.04 -34.62
C ALA A 464 -55.66 45.93 -34.51
N LEU A 465 -55.95 44.81 -33.84
CA LEU A 465 -55.01 43.70 -33.64
C LEU A 465 -55.08 42.61 -34.72
N ARG A 466 -56.17 42.53 -35.49
CA ARG A 466 -56.30 41.58 -36.62
C ARG A 466 -55.58 42.04 -37.91
N ALA A 467 -55.07 43.27 -37.95
CA ALA A 467 -54.42 43.85 -39.12
C ALA A 467 -52.88 43.72 -39.14
N THR A 468 -52.25 43.14 -38.11
CA THR A 468 -50.79 42.96 -38.10
C THR A 468 -50.40 41.49 -38.07
N LYS A 469 -50.04 41.00 -39.27
CA LYS A 469 -49.11 39.90 -39.54
C LYS A 469 -49.62 38.48 -39.34
N ASN A 470 -50.48 38.10 -40.28
CA ASN A 470 -50.19 36.95 -41.14
C ASN A 470 -48.88 37.20 -41.91
N GLN A 471 -47.90 36.28 -41.82
CA GLN A 471 -47.01 35.93 -42.93
C GLN A 471 -46.41 34.52 -42.74
N GLN A 472 -46.88 33.59 -43.60
CA GLN A 472 -46.22 32.37 -44.14
C GLN A 472 -46.03 31.08 -43.29
N LYS A 473 -47.09 30.24 -43.24
CA LYS A 473 -47.38 28.94 -43.93
C LYS A 473 -46.25 27.97 -44.45
N PRO A 474 -46.54 26.67 -44.77
CA PRO A 474 -45.99 25.45 -44.11
C PRO A 474 -45.47 24.34 -45.07
N ALA A 475 -45.04 23.17 -44.55
CA ALA A 475 -45.05 21.81 -45.17
C ALA A 475 -44.28 20.81 -44.28
N GLU A 476 -44.44 19.48 -44.25
CA GLU A 476 -45.48 18.48 -44.54
C GLU A 476 -44.86 17.10 -44.15
N ASN A 477 -45.69 16.09 -43.90
CA ASN A 477 -45.43 14.63 -43.98
C ASN A 477 -44.77 13.84 -42.82
N SER A 478 -45.64 13.05 -42.16
CA SER A 478 -45.42 11.76 -41.46
C SER A 478 -45.21 10.63 -42.54
N PRO A 479 -44.92 9.31 -42.28
CA PRO A 479 -45.54 8.53 -41.20
C PRO A 479 -44.85 7.21 -40.73
N ILE A 480 -45.61 6.41 -39.93
CA ILE A 480 -45.69 4.93 -39.93
C ILE A 480 -44.83 4.07 -38.93
N ARG A 481 -45.59 3.45 -37.98
CA ARG A 481 -45.73 2.00 -37.66
C ARG A 481 -45.06 1.33 -36.43
N THR A 482 -45.97 0.78 -35.59
CA THR A 482 -46.04 -0.58 -34.97
C THR A 482 -44.99 -0.98 -33.93
N ARG A 483 -45.27 -1.80 -32.91
CA ARG A 483 -46.36 -2.76 -32.63
C ARG A 483 -46.44 -2.96 -31.11
N ALA A 484 -47.64 -3.23 -30.61
CA ALA A 484 -47.96 -3.62 -29.24
C ALA A 484 -47.71 -5.11 -28.95
N THR A 485 -47.59 -5.46 -27.66
CA THR A 485 -48.19 -6.61 -26.91
C THR A 485 -47.43 -6.77 -25.57
N ALA A 486 -47.97 -7.17 -24.41
CA ALA A 486 -49.30 -7.54 -23.91
C ALA A 486 -49.25 -7.38 -22.35
N ALA A 487 -50.28 -6.77 -21.73
CA ALA A 487 -51.31 -7.41 -20.86
C ALA A 487 -50.82 -7.95 -19.49
N LYS A 488 -51.21 -7.35 -18.35
CA LYS A 488 -52.42 -7.63 -17.50
C LYS A 488 -52.42 -9.07 -16.95
N GLN A 489 -52.67 -9.37 -15.67
CA GLN A 489 -53.85 -9.04 -14.83
C GLN A 489 -53.56 -9.57 -13.38
N LYS A 490 -53.83 -8.84 -12.28
CA LYS A 490 -54.95 -9.01 -11.30
C LYS A 490 -55.28 -10.48 -10.95
N SER A 491 -55.61 -10.94 -9.75
CA SER A 491 -56.02 -10.38 -8.42
C SER A 491 -56.58 -11.56 -7.60
N ARG A 492 -56.57 -11.53 -6.25
CA ARG A 492 -57.67 -12.00 -5.33
C ARG A 492 -57.22 -11.86 -3.85
N VAL A 493 -57.95 -11.08 -3.02
CA VAL A 493 -59.03 -11.47 -2.05
C VAL A 493 -58.44 -12.04 -0.73
N ALA A 494 -58.87 -11.77 0.49
CA ALA A 494 -59.77 -10.81 1.17
C ALA A 494 -59.67 -11.07 2.71
N GLY A 495 -60.19 -10.13 3.53
CA GLY A 495 -60.59 -10.29 4.94
C GLY A 495 -59.50 -9.90 5.97
N SER A 496 -59.78 -9.29 7.13
CA SER A 496 -60.95 -8.63 7.74
C SER A 496 -60.48 -8.09 9.11
N ASP A 497 -60.95 -6.88 9.47
CA ASP A 497 -61.32 -6.36 10.80
C ASP A 497 -60.35 -6.11 11.98
N ALA A 498 -60.80 -5.11 12.75
CA ALA A 498 -60.55 -4.68 14.14
C ALA A 498 -59.41 -3.67 14.39
N ASP A 499 -59.71 -2.37 14.58
CA ASP A 499 -60.16 -1.64 15.80
C ASP A 499 -58.96 -1.09 16.61
N SER A 500 -58.70 0.22 16.52
CA SER A 500 -58.94 1.26 17.54
C SER A 500 -57.98 1.20 18.75
N ASP A 501 -57.19 2.26 18.98
CA ASP A 501 -57.51 3.27 19.98
C ASP A 501 -56.44 4.40 20.04
N SER A 502 -56.93 5.58 20.45
CA SER A 502 -56.35 6.83 20.95
C SER A 502 -54.87 6.88 21.42
N GLY A 503 -54.16 8.01 21.44
CA GLY A 503 -54.52 9.42 21.29
C GLY A 503 -53.35 10.37 21.66
N PHE A 504 -53.64 11.67 21.58
CA PHE A 504 -52.87 12.84 22.07
C PHE A 504 -51.73 13.37 21.15
N SER A 505 -51.89 14.44 20.33
CA SER A 505 -52.07 15.90 20.62
C SER A 505 -50.88 16.50 21.42
N THR A 506 -50.31 17.70 21.20
CA THR A 506 -50.73 18.94 20.53
C THR A 506 -49.53 19.94 20.44
N VAL A 507 -49.52 20.80 19.39
CA VAL A 507 -49.23 22.27 19.39
C VAL A 507 -47.80 22.77 19.73
N SER A 508 -47.26 23.91 19.26
CA SER A 508 -47.38 24.87 18.14
C SER A 508 -46.43 26.04 18.47
N SER A 509 -45.78 26.66 17.47
CA SER A 509 -45.62 28.12 17.26
C SER A 509 -44.44 28.38 16.30
N LYS A 510 -44.61 28.98 15.10
CA LYS A 510 -44.74 30.43 14.77
C LYS A 510 -43.57 31.26 15.34
N LYS A 511 -42.94 32.23 14.67
CA LYS A 511 -43.02 32.90 13.34
C LYS A 511 -41.91 33.97 13.33
N GLY A 512 -41.47 34.44 12.15
CA GLY A 512 -40.78 35.73 11.94
C GLY A 512 -39.55 35.60 11.04
N ALA A 513 -39.49 35.92 9.74
CA ALA A 513 -40.03 36.95 8.85
C ALA A 513 -39.12 38.18 8.64
N LYS A 514 -38.68 38.34 7.37
CA LYS A 514 -38.17 39.54 6.64
C LYS A 514 -36.71 39.95 6.95
N LYS A 515 -35.88 40.42 6.01
CA LYS A 515 -36.12 41.19 4.76
C LYS A 515 -34.93 41.04 3.78
N ALA A 516 -35.20 41.18 2.49
CA ALA A 516 -34.29 41.07 1.35
C ALA A 516 -33.43 42.32 1.10
N THR A 517 -32.25 42.14 0.48
CA THR A 517 -31.79 42.98 -0.66
C THR A 517 -30.75 42.22 -1.50
N LYS A 518 -30.86 42.36 -2.82
CA LYS A 518 -30.07 41.73 -3.88
C LYS A 518 -29.62 42.86 -4.81
N GLU A 519 -28.34 42.92 -5.16
CA GLU A 519 -27.75 43.50 -6.37
C GLU A 519 -26.27 43.05 -6.38
N GLU A 520 -25.92 42.07 -7.22
CA GLU A 520 -25.16 42.21 -8.48
C GLU A 520 -23.64 42.40 -8.24
N LEU A 521 -22.68 41.71 -8.87
CA LEU A 521 -22.62 41.08 -10.18
C LEU A 521 -21.38 40.13 -10.26
N GLN A 522 -21.58 38.94 -10.82
CA GLN A 522 -20.66 38.12 -11.63
C GLN A 522 -19.20 37.85 -11.20
N SER A 523 -18.92 36.59 -10.89
CA SER A 523 -17.88 35.78 -11.58
C SER A 523 -18.08 34.31 -11.21
N SER A 524 -18.92 33.63 -11.99
CA SER A 524 -19.14 32.19 -11.90
C SER A 524 -17.91 31.44 -12.41
N THR A 525 -17.03 31.02 -11.51
CA THR A 525 -16.00 30.03 -11.86
C THR A 525 -16.59 28.63 -11.72
N ILE A 526 -16.59 27.93 -12.85
CA ILE A 526 -16.98 26.53 -13.03
C ILE A 526 -16.35 25.67 -11.93
N VAL A 527 -17.17 25.15 -11.02
CA VAL A 527 -16.75 24.13 -10.06
C VAL A 527 -16.61 22.81 -10.82
N VAL A 528 -15.40 22.50 -11.26
CA VAL A 528 -15.06 21.18 -11.78
C VAL A 528 -15.09 20.19 -10.61
N ASP A 529 -15.96 19.18 -10.72
CA ASP A 529 -16.14 18.09 -9.77
C ASP A 529 -14.77 17.42 -9.44
N PRO A 530 -14.30 17.43 -8.18
CA PRO A 530 -12.95 16.98 -7.83
C PRO A 530 -12.77 15.46 -7.88
N LYS A 531 -13.79 14.68 -8.28
CA LYS A 531 -13.80 13.22 -8.14
C LYS A 531 -13.20 12.40 -9.27
N ALA A 532 -12.62 13.02 -10.32
CA ALA A 532 -12.03 12.27 -11.43
C ALA A 532 -10.63 12.73 -11.90
N SER A 533 -10.08 13.82 -11.36
CA SER A 533 -8.76 14.31 -11.81
C SER A 533 -7.60 13.57 -11.15
N ASN A 534 -6.58 13.21 -11.93
CA ASN A 534 -5.34 12.67 -11.38
C ASN A 534 -4.69 13.74 -10.47
N PRO A 535 -4.37 13.45 -9.20
CA PRO A 535 -3.74 14.42 -8.30
C PRO A 535 -2.41 14.97 -8.86
N TYR A 536 -1.72 14.21 -9.72
CA TYR A 536 -0.43 14.54 -10.33
C TYR A 536 -0.52 15.18 -11.71
N GLU A 537 -1.71 15.52 -12.22
CA GLU A 537 -1.86 16.26 -13.49
C GLU A 537 -1.46 17.73 -13.26
N VAL A 538 -0.37 18.20 -13.88
CA VAL A 538 0.32 19.48 -13.56
C VAL A 538 0.05 20.59 -14.60
N LEU A 539 -0.51 20.25 -15.76
CA LEU A 539 -0.64 21.18 -16.88
C LEU A 539 -2.09 21.19 -17.41
N ASP A 540 -2.73 22.37 -17.45
CA ASP A 540 -4.11 22.57 -17.91
C ASP A 540 -4.32 22.09 -19.36
N ARG A 541 -5.45 21.45 -19.65
CA ARG A 541 -5.75 20.92 -21.00
C ARG A 541 -6.11 21.98 -22.04
N SER A 542 -6.07 23.25 -21.66
CA SER A 542 -6.51 24.40 -22.44
C SER A 542 -5.40 25.46 -22.55
N ALA A 543 -4.24 25.03 -23.04
CA ALA A 543 -3.17 25.90 -23.52
C ALA A 543 -2.44 25.20 -24.66
#